data_AF-K2CDA1-F1
#
_entry.id   AF-K2CDA1-F1
#
_cell.length_a   1.000
_cell.length_b   1.000
_cell.length_c   1.000
_cell.angle_alpha   90.00
_cell.angle_beta   90.00
_cell.angle_gamma   90.00
#
_symmetry.space_group_name_H-M   'P 1'
#
loop_
_entity.id
_entity.type
_entity.pdbx_description
1 polymer ?
#
loop_
_entity_poly.entity_id
_entity_poly.type
_entity_poly.pdbx_seq_one_letter_code
_entity_poly.pdbx_strand_id
1 'polypeptide(L)'
;MVSINLEQGGLPVEEVKRLQDEVKEMNKKLYLPQIYDFVVEQGQKKASTTFSIVKVRPYTQPLVETVFDYDLAKQKQVPSQPKFRSAIKIFQDSADNFVLQSGVDGFVFEYDAERDFDFQVLALVEAAVTLVEKPVIFKLSDLRDQKGGFRGGLRLLSSKSVLSKEVEALLFVKNKKQLLNISFAFPFVRSVNEFIELKKELAVRGLSRKGSFKLWLELSVPENILNLEEYVKAGFDGVAVNLDELAKWVGGFDPEVDETYVYQKSVGALVKLLEQAFKVLHQEKIPILASGKLAQNDEMLTFLVEKGVYAVSASQEIVPYIGEHLRFIEKRLVRKRMS
;
A
#
# COMPACT_ATOMS: atom_id res chain seq x y z
N MET A 1 -43.36 9.64 14.97
CA MET A 1 -44.56 9.53 14.11
C MET A 1 -44.95 10.96 13.76
N VAL A 2 -44.87 11.32 12.48
CA VAL A 2 -45.06 12.68 12.00
C VAL A 2 -46.25 12.65 11.05
N SER A 3 -47.30 13.41 11.38
CA SER A 3 -48.54 13.48 10.60
C SER A 3 -48.59 14.81 9.85
N ILE A 4 -48.91 14.75 8.56
CA ILE A 4 -48.76 15.80 7.55
C ILE A 4 -50.00 15.74 6.65
N ASN A 5 -50.60 16.88 6.32
CA ASN A 5 -51.93 16.95 5.70
C ASN A 5 -51.87 17.61 4.31
N LEU A 6 -52.37 16.92 3.29
CA LEU A 6 -52.22 17.33 1.89
C LEU A 6 -53.56 17.77 1.29
N GLU A 7 -53.64 19.00 0.78
CA GLU A 7 -54.68 19.44 -0.17
C GLU A 7 -54.07 19.49 -1.59
N GLN A 8 -54.40 18.45 -2.38
CA GLN A 8 -54.17 18.24 -3.82
C GLN A 8 -52.91 18.84 -4.49
N GLY A 9 -52.05 17.93 -4.97
CA GLY A 9 -51.00 18.23 -5.94
C GLY A 9 -49.63 18.49 -5.30
N GLY A 10 -48.84 17.43 -5.15
CA GLY A 10 -47.50 17.49 -4.58
C GLY A 10 -47.47 17.73 -3.07
N LEU A 11 -46.32 17.48 -2.46
CA LEU A 11 -46.07 17.86 -1.06
C LEU A 11 -45.93 19.40 -1.00
N PRO A 12 -46.65 20.10 -0.12
CA PRO A 12 -46.43 21.51 0.15
C PRO A 12 -44.96 21.79 0.47
N VAL A 13 -44.44 22.93 0.02
CA VAL A 13 -43.02 23.31 0.16
C VAL A 13 -42.57 23.26 1.63
N GLU A 14 -43.45 23.63 2.56
CA GLU A 14 -43.19 23.58 4.01
C GLU A 14 -43.01 22.15 4.53
N GLU A 15 -43.76 21.18 3.99
CA GLU A 15 -43.66 19.77 4.36
C GLU A 15 -42.46 19.08 3.72
N VAL A 16 -42.08 19.47 2.49
CA VAL A 16 -40.81 19.05 1.88
C VAL A 16 -39.63 19.52 2.74
N LYS A 17 -39.67 20.78 3.20
CA LYS A 17 -38.61 21.34 4.04
C LYS A 17 -38.51 20.62 5.38
N ARG A 18 -39.64 20.33 6.02
CA ARG A 18 -39.68 19.53 7.26
C ARG A 18 -39.09 18.13 7.07
N LEU A 19 -39.42 17.45 5.97
CA LEU A 19 -38.85 16.12 5.66
C LEU A 19 -37.33 16.19 5.41
N GLN A 20 -36.86 17.23 4.73
CA GLN A 20 -35.43 17.46 4.53
C GLN A 20 -34.69 17.68 5.85
N ASP A 21 -35.28 18.44 6.78
CA ASP A 21 -34.71 18.68 8.09
C ASP A 21 -34.66 17.40 8.95
N GLU A 22 -35.70 16.57 8.91
CA GLU A 22 -35.70 15.27 9.61
C GLU A 22 -34.69 14.28 9.03
N VAL A 23 -34.57 14.19 7.70
CA VAL A 23 -33.52 13.38 7.03
C VAL A 23 -32.12 13.86 7.41
N LYS A 24 -31.93 15.19 7.52
CA LYS A 24 -30.65 15.78 7.94
C LYS A 24 -30.31 15.42 9.38
N GLU A 25 -31.27 15.45 10.30
CA GLU A 25 -31.07 15.01 11.68
C GLU A 25 -30.80 13.50 11.80
N MET A 26 -31.47 12.67 11.00
CA MET A 26 -31.21 11.22 10.99
C MET A 26 -29.82 10.89 10.42
N ASN A 27 -29.38 11.56 9.36
CA ASN A 27 -28.05 11.36 8.79
C ASN A 27 -26.91 11.79 9.73
N LYS A 28 -27.13 12.71 10.67
CA LYS A 28 -26.13 13.02 11.72
C LYS A 28 -25.84 11.85 12.65
N LYS A 29 -26.77 10.90 12.78
CA LYS A 29 -26.65 9.72 13.66
C LYS A 29 -26.16 8.46 12.93
N LEU A 30 -25.88 8.55 11.63
CA LEU A 30 -25.49 7.43 10.77
C LEU A 30 -24.13 7.72 10.09
N TYR A 31 -23.27 6.73 10.01
CA TYR A 31 -21.89 6.87 9.49
C TYR A 31 -21.81 7.20 7.99
N LEU A 32 -22.82 6.84 7.20
CA LEU A 32 -22.89 7.11 5.75
C LEU A 32 -24.28 7.67 5.38
N PRO A 33 -24.37 8.57 4.38
CA PRO A 33 -25.64 9.05 3.86
C PRO A 33 -26.52 7.90 3.34
N GLN A 34 -27.82 7.95 3.61
CA GLN A 34 -28.78 6.92 3.19
C GLN A 34 -29.90 7.52 2.34
N ILE A 35 -30.49 6.69 1.47
CA ILE A 35 -31.75 6.95 0.78
C ILE A 35 -32.87 6.32 1.60
N TYR A 36 -33.89 7.11 1.90
CA TYR A 36 -35.05 6.68 2.67
C TYR A 36 -36.27 6.59 1.73
N ASP A 37 -36.84 5.40 1.61
CA ASP A 37 -38.08 5.17 0.88
C ASP A 37 -39.25 5.26 1.88
N PHE A 38 -40.21 6.15 1.60
CA PHE A 38 -41.41 6.33 2.40
C PHE A 38 -42.65 5.86 1.63
N VAL A 39 -43.59 5.24 2.34
CA VAL A 39 -44.94 4.97 1.83
C VAL A 39 -45.93 5.91 2.48
N VAL A 40 -46.85 6.37 1.65
CA VAL A 40 -47.90 7.33 1.97
C VAL A 40 -49.21 6.56 2.08
N GLU A 41 -49.70 6.36 3.31
CA GLU A 41 -51.01 5.73 3.52
C GLU A 41 -52.07 6.81 3.68
N GLN A 42 -53.03 6.84 2.74
CA GLN A 42 -54.21 7.70 2.85
C GLN A 42 -55.23 7.04 3.78
N GLY A 43 -55.44 7.63 4.96
CA GLY A 43 -56.52 7.20 5.85
C GLY A 43 -57.90 7.44 5.23
N GLN A 44 -58.85 6.53 5.45
CA GLN A 44 -60.21 6.60 4.89
C GLN A 44 -61.04 7.83 5.35
N LYS A 45 -60.52 8.64 6.28
CA LYS A 45 -61.09 9.95 6.62
C LYS A 45 -60.21 11.04 6.01
N LYS A 46 -60.82 11.91 5.21
CA LYS A 46 -60.28 13.03 4.39
C LYS A 46 -59.36 14.07 5.11
N ALA A 47 -58.60 13.70 6.14
CA ALA A 47 -57.79 14.65 6.90
C ALA A 47 -56.55 14.05 7.61
N SER A 48 -56.07 12.84 7.27
CA SER A 48 -54.74 12.43 7.73
C SER A 48 -54.08 11.45 6.77
N THR A 49 -52.97 11.89 6.18
CA THR A 49 -52.05 11.03 5.45
C THR A 49 -50.88 10.69 6.39
N THR A 50 -50.60 9.41 6.56
CA THR A 50 -49.53 8.94 7.47
C THR A 50 -48.35 8.43 6.64
N PHE A 51 -47.13 8.81 7.02
CA PHE A 51 -45.89 8.44 6.34
C PHE A 51 -45.16 7.38 7.15
N SER A 52 -44.81 6.27 6.49
CA SER A 52 -44.07 5.16 7.09
C SER A 52 -42.80 4.92 6.28
N ILE A 53 -41.63 4.89 6.94
CA ILE A 53 -40.38 4.46 6.31
C ILE A 53 -40.49 2.96 6.05
N VAL A 54 -40.38 2.56 4.79
CA VAL A 54 -40.46 1.14 4.41
C VAL A 54 -39.11 0.57 4.03
N LYS A 55 -38.12 1.41 3.69
CA LYS A 55 -36.79 0.95 3.34
C LYS A 55 -35.74 2.03 3.51
N VAL A 56 -34.56 1.63 3.98
CA VAL A 56 -33.36 2.47 4.05
C VAL A 56 -32.30 1.78 3.21
N ARG A 57 -31.62 2.50 2.31
CA ARG A 57 -30.56 1.97 1.45
C ARG A 57 -29.34 2.88 1.51
N PRO A 58 -28.11 2.33 1.44
CA PRO A 58 -26.91 3.15 1.28
C PRO A 58 -27.07 4.08 0.09
N TYR A 59 -26.79 5.37 0.29
CA TYR A 59 -26.80 6.33 -0.80
C TYR A 59 -25.74 5.92 -1.82
N THR A 60 -26.22 5.32 -2.91
CA THR A 60 -25.44 4.96 -4.08
C THR A 60 -25.97 5.87 -5.16
N GLN A 61 -25.19 6.89 -5.55
CA GLN A 61 -25.55 7.67 -6.72
C GLN A 61 -25.71 6.69 -7.89
N PRO A 62 -26.85 6.72 -8.61
CA PRO A 62 -26.88 6.06 -9.90
C PRO A 62 -25.84 6.78 -10.76
N LEU A 63 -24.82 6.06 -11.20
CA LEU A 63 -23.95 6.53 -12.26
C LEU A 63 -24.88 6.85 -13.43
N VAL A 64 -24.99 8.13 -13.76
CA VAL A 64 -25.44 8.52 -15.10
C VAL A 64 -24.57 7.71 -16.05
N GLU A 65 -25.17 6.92 -16.94
CA GLU A 65 -24.48 6.29 -18.07
C GLU A 65 -24.03 7.39 -19.05
N THR A 66 -23.19 8.31 -18.60
CA THR A 66 -22.09 8.73 -19.45
C THR A 66 -21.22 7.50 -19.55
N VAL A 67 -21.27 6.85 -20.71
CA VAL A 67 -20.21 5.94 -21.16
C VAL A 67 -18.91 6.73 -21.01
N PHE A 68 -18.26 6.60 -19.85
CA PHE A 68 -16.86 6.91 -19.70
C PHE A 68 -16.19 5.78 -20.44
N ASP A 69 -16.00 6.01 -21.73
CA ASP A 69 -14.98 5.35 -22.50
C ASP A 69 -13.68 5.60 -21.74
N TYR A 70 -13.29 4.65 -20.87
CA TYR A 70 -11.98 4.62 -20.26
C TYR A 70 -10.98 4.26 -21.36
N ASP A 71 -10.84 5.19 -22.30
CA ASP A 71 -9.75 5.23 -23.24
C ASP A 71 -8.52 5.60 -22.39
N LEU A 72 -7.90 4.59 -21.81
CA LEU A 72 -6.65 4.65 -21.02
C LEU A 72 -5.56 5.47 -21.74
N ALA A 73 -5.70 5.70 -23.05
CA ALA A 73 -4.83 6.50 -23.89
C ALA A 73 -4.99 8.04 -23.78
N LYS A 74 -5.97 8.59 -23.04
CA LYS A 74 -6.28 10.04 -23.08
C LYS A 74 -6.33 10.78 -21.75
N GLN A 75 -5.66 10.31 -20.70
CA GLN A 75 -5.32 11.22 -19.60
C GLN A 75 -4.14 12.11 -20.03
N LYS A 76 -4.44 13.29 -20.58
CA LYS A 76 -3.43 14.34 -20.77
C LYS A 76 -2.88 14.73 -19.40
N GLN A 77 -1.65 14.30 -19.13
CA GLN A 77 -0.84 14.82 -18.05
C GLN A 77 -0.81 16.34 -18.15
N VAL A 78 -1.10 17.03 -17.04
CA VAL A 78 -0.83 18.46 -16.90
C VAL A 78 0.66 18.66 -17.24
N PRO A 79 1.04 19.63 -18.10
CA PRO A 79 2.42 19.76 -18.53
C PRO A 79 3.28 20.17 -17.33
N SER A 80 3.89 19.21 -16.67
CA SER A 80 4.98 19.47 -15.75
C SER A 80 6.21 19.79 -16.59
N GLN A 81 6.96 20.84 -16.21
CA GLN A 81 8.24 21.19 -16.82
C GLN A 81 9.09 19.93 -17.02
N PRO A 82 9.96 19.86 -18.05
CA PRO A 82 10.78 18.69 -18.33
C PRO A 82 11.72 18.40 -17.15
N LYS A 83 11.22 17.64 -16.18
CA LYS A 83 11.96 17.14 -15.04
C LYS A 83 12.83 16.02 -15.58
N PHE A 84 14.12 16.29 -15.73
CA PHE A 84 15.13 15.27 -15.99
C PHE A 84 14.93 14.14 -14.96
N ARG A 85 14.47 12.96 -15.38
CA ARG A 85 14.08 11.87 -14.46
C ARG A 85 15.35 11.15 -14.00
N SER A 86 15.48 10.88 -12.70
CA SER A 86 16.56 10.02 -12.19
C SER A 86 16.42 8.63 -12.79
N ALA A 87 17.54 7.92 -12.96
CA ALA A 87 17.54 6.54 -13.41
C ALA A 87 16.92 5.62 -12.35
N ILE A 88 17.04 6.00 -11.07
CA ILE A 88 16.50 5.28 -9.93
C ILE A 88 15.09 5.81 -9.63
N LYS A 89 14.18 4.87 -9.42
CA LYS A 89 12.79 5.16 -9.11
C LYS A 89 12.62 5.53 -7.64
N ILE A 90 11.66 6.39 -7.36
CA ILE A 90 11.30 6.77 -5.99
C ILE A 90 9.98 6.11 -5.63
N PHE A 91 10.01 5.26 -4.61
CA PHE A 91 8.80 4.70 -4.02
C PHE A 91 8.49 5.46 -2.75
N GLN A 92 7.23 5.87 -2.59
CA GLN A 92 6.80 6.38 -1.30
C GLN A 92 6.42 5.20 -0.40
N ASP A 93 6.94 5.18 0.81
CA ASP A 93 6.47 4.26 1.85
C ASP A 93 5.49 4.97 2.80
N SER A 94 4.51 4.22 3.30
CA SER A 94 3.61 4.68 4.35
C SER A 94 3.02 3.52 5.14
N ALA A 95 2.86 3.75 6.44
CA ALA A 95 2.21 2.83 7.38
C ALA A 95 0.77 3.25 7.76
N ASP A 96 0.51 4.57 7.80
CA ASP A 96 -0.63 5.12 8.56
C ASP A 96 -1.54 6.06 7.76
N ASN A 97 -1.02 6.68 6.69
CA ASN A 97 -1.77 7.67 5.92
C ASN A 97 -1.62 7.44 4.41
N PHE A 98 -2.67 7.81 3.67
CA PHE A 98 -2.72 7.63 2.23
C PHE A 98 -2.53 8.95 1.46
N VAL A 99 -1.54 9.76 1.87
CA VAL A 99 -1.24 11.01 1.16
C VAL A 99 -0.14 10.77 0.14
N LEU A 100 -0.52 10.44 -1.08
CA LEU A 100 0.42 10.25 -2.19
C LEU A 100 1.03 11.57 -2.66
N GLN A 101 2.37 11.61 -2.68
CA GLN A 101 3.11 12.73 -3.23
C GLN A 101 3.17 12.66 -4.76
N SER A 102 3.14 13.82 -5.39
CA SER A 102 3.27 13.90 -6.85
C SER A 102 4.67 13.48 -7.31
N GLY A 103 4.75 12.74 -8.42
CA GLY A 103 6.03 12.39 -9.04
C GLY A 103 6.71 11.11 -8.52
N VAL A 104 6.07 10.37 -7.61
CA VAL A 104 6.54 9.04 -7.18
C VAL A 104 6.36 8.01 -8.30
N ASP A 105 7.23 7.02 -8.35
CA ASP A 105 7.26 5.95 -9.36
C ASP A 105 6.56 4.67 -8.91
N GLY A 106 6.25 4.57 -7.62
CA GLY A 106 5.54 3.45 -7.00
C GLY A 106 5.24 3.73 -5.53
N PHE A 107 4.60 2.77 -4.88
CA PHE A 107 4.22 2.88 -3.47
C PHE A 107 4.47 1.58 -2.73
N VAL A 108 4.98 1.68 -1.51
CA VAL A 108 5.08 0.59 -0.56
C VAL A 108 4.07 0.85 0.55
N PHE A 109 3.09 -0.04 0.64
CA PHE A 109 2.10 0.00 1.70
C PHE A 109 2.50 -1.01 2.76
N GLU A 110 2.81 -0.54 3.97
CA GLU A 110 2.97 -1.39 5.14
C GLU A 110 1.71 -1.23 5.97
N TYR A 111 0.98 -2.31 6.22
CA TYR A 111 -0.25 -2.22 7.01
C TYR A 111 -0.28 -3.29 8.07
N ASP A 112 -0.68 -2.90 9.27
CA ASP A 112 -0.83 -3.83 10.38
C ASP A 112 -2.23 -4.49 10.33
N ALA A 113 -2.25 -5.81 10.14
CA ALA A 113 -3.46 -6.63 10.09
C ALA A 113 -4.30 -6.65 11.38
N GLU A 114 -3.82 -6.10 12.50
CA GLU A 114 -4.67 -5.84 13.66
C GLU A 114 -5.71 -4.73 13.42
N ARG A 115 -5.51 -3.90 12.39
CA ARG A 115 -6.42 -2.81 12.03
C ARG A 115 -7.60 -3.31 11.17
N ASP A 116 -8.57 -2.41 10.97
CA ASP A 116 -9.84 -2.67 10.30
C ASP A 116 -9.66 -3.09 8.83
N PHE A 117 -10.30 -4.20 8.44
CA PHE A 117 -10.25 -4.75 7.09
C PHE A 117 -10.76 -3.75 6.05
N ASP A 118 -11.83 -3.02 6.36
CA ASP A 118 -12.42 -2.05 5.43
C ASP A 118 -11.45 -0.90 5.13
N PHE A 119 -10.73 -0.44 6.15
CA PHE A 119 -9.68 0.57 5.97
C PHE A 119 -8.53 0.03 5.11
N GLN A 120 -8.09 -1.21 5.35
CA GLN A 120 -7.04 -1.85 4.55
C GLN A 120 -7.41 -1.92 3.07
N VAL A 121 -8.63 -2.38 2.77
CA VAL A 121 -9.15 -2.45 1.41
C VAL A 121 -9.25 -1.07 0.79
N LEU A 122 -9.77 -0.08 1.52
CA LEU A 122 -9.87 1.29 1.03
C LEU A 122 -8.50 1.86 0.64
N ALA A 123 -7.51 1.71 1.52
CA ALA A 123 -6.15 2.19 1.27
C ALA A 123 -5.52 1.52 0.05
N LEU A 124 -5.67 0.20 -0.10
CA LEU A 124 -5.17 -0.53 -1.27
C LEU A 124 -5.84 -0.09 -2.58
N VAL A 125 -7.16 0.14 -2.56
CA VAL A 125 -7.90 0.64 -3.72
C VAL A 125 -7.42 2.04 -4.08
N GLU A 126 -7.34 2.94 -3.10
CA GLU A 126 -6.91 4.33 -3.32
C GLU A 126 -5.50 4.38 -3.90
N ALA A 127 -4.59 3.53 -3.41
CA ALA A 127 -3.25 3.40 -3.96
C ALA A 127 -3.23 2.96 -5.41
N ALA A 128 -3.88 1.83 -5.68
CA ALA A 128 -3.84 1.23 -6.98
C ALA A 128 -4.55 2.09 -8.04
N VAL A 129 -5.61 2.81 -7.67
CA VAL A 129 -6.33 3.75 -8.55
C VAL A 129 -5.53 5.03 -8.77
N THR A 130 -4.90 5.59 -7.74
CA THR A 130 -4.13 6.85 -7.91
C THR A 130 -2.86 6.63 -8.72
N LEU A 131 -2.24 5.46 -8.57
CA LEU A 131 -1.01 5.06 -9.25
C LEU A 131 -1.32 4.13 -10.43
N VAL A 132 -2.20 4.58 -11.32
CA VAL A 132 -2.52 3.85 -12.56
C VAL A 132 -1.20 3.55 -13.29
N GLU A 133 -0.99 2.26 -13.62
CA GLU A 133 0.21 1.71 -14.26
C GLU A 133 1.50 1.63 -13.41
N LYS A 134 1.53 2.25 -12.23
CA LYS A 134 2.68 2.18 -11.33
C LYS A 134 2.49 1.05 -10.32
N PRO A 135 3.58 0.36 -9.93
CA PRO A 135 3.51 -0.75 -8.98
C PRO A 135 3.17 -0.26 -7.58
N VAL A 136 2.25 -0.98 -6.93
CA VAL A 136 1.99 -0.91 -5.50
C VAL A 136 2.49 -2.20 -4.88
N ILE A 137 3.38 -2.10 -3.90
CA ILE A 137 3.89 -3.23 -3.14
C ILE A 137 3.19 -3.19 -1.79
N PHE A 138 2.30 -4.14 -1.55
CA PHE A 138 1.69 -4.34 -0.25
C PHE A 138 2.57 -5.31 0.54
N LYS A 139 3.32 -4.78 1.50
CA LYS A 139 4.11 -5.57 2.44
C LYS A 139 3.19 -6.14 3.50
N LEU A 140 3.22 -7.47 3.64
CA LEU A 140 2.42 -8.17 4.63
C LEU A 140 2.84 -7.79 6.05
N SER A 141 1.97 -8.07 7.01
CA SER A 141 2.12 -7.66 8.39
C SER A 141 3.32 -8.29 9.07
N ASP A 142 4.18 -7.46 9.66
CA ASP A 142 5.34 -7.88 10.45
C ASP A 142 5.11 -7.67 11.96
N LEU A 143 3.96 -8.16 12.42
CA LEU A 143 3.51 -8.05 13.80
C LEU A 143 4.52 -8.65 14.78
N ARG A 144 5.03 -7.83 15.70
CA ARG A 144 6.04 -8.24 16.70
C ARG A 144 5.38 -8.65 18.01
N ASP A 145 5.85 -9.73 18.63
CA ASP A 145 5.55 -9.99 20.04
C ASP A 145 6.45 -9.14 20.96
N GLN A 146 6.14 -9.12 22.26
CA GLN A 146 6.88 -8.33 23.25
C GLN A 146 8.38 -8.65 23.30
N LYS A 147 8.77 -9.88 22.90
CA LYS A 147 10.17 -10.33 22.87
C LYS A 147 10.80 -10.24 21.48
N GLY A 148 10.08 -9.76 20.47
CA GLY A 148 10.52 -9.57 19.08
C GLY A 148 10.82 -10.85 18.28
N GLY A 149 10.71 -12.03 18.89
CA GLY A 149 11.04 -13.31 18.29
C GLY A 149 9.93 -13.89 17.40
N PHE A 150 8.65 -13.67 17.75
CA PHE A 150 7.50 -14.20 17.03
C PHE A 150 6.87 -13.12 16.14
N ARG A 151 7.38 -13.02 14.91
CA ARG A 151 7.03 -12.01 13.89
C ARG A 151 7.32 -12.47 12.47
N GLY A 152 6.95 -11.66 11.48
CA GLY A 152 7.23 -11.89 10.07
C GLY A 152 6.59 -13.15 9.52
N GLY A 153 7.30 -13.80 8.59
CA GLY A 153 6.89 -15.06 7.97
C GLY A 153 6.45 -16.14 8.98
N LEU A 154 7.20 -16.33 10.07
CA LEU A 154 6.86 -17.28 11.13
C LEU A 154 5.47 -17.04 11.71
N ARG A 155 5.12 -15.77 11.96
CA ARG A 155 3.80 -15.41 12.47
C ARG A 155 2.73 -15.58 11.40
N LEU A 156 3.02 -15.23 10.15
CA LEU A 156 2.08 -15.43 9.04
C LEU A 156 1.74 -16.92 8.83
N LEU A 157 2.70 -17.83 9.03
CA LEU A 157 2.49 -19.28 8.98
C LEU A 157 1.73 -19.80 10.21
N SER A 158 2.08 -19.29 11.39
CA SER A 158 1.53 -19.78 12.67
C SER A 158 0.11 -19.26 12.93
N SER A 159 -0.15 -17.99 12.59
CA SER A 159 -1.41 -17.29 12.79
C SER A 159 -2.16 -17.15 11.46
N LYS A 160 -2.80 -18.24 11.03
CA LYS A 160 -3.51 -18.31 9.74
C LYS A 160 -4.56 -17.21 9.54
N SER A 161 -5.13 -16.65 10.61
CA SER A 161 -6.09 -15.55 10.54
C SER A 161 -5.48 -14.26 9.98
N VAL A 162 -4.24 -13.94 10.36
CA VAL A 162 -3.53 -12.73 9.92
C VAL A 162 -3.33 -12.78 8.40
N LEU A 163 -2.69 -13.84 7.91
CA LEU A 163 -2.45 -14.02 6.47
C LEU A 163 -3.76 -14.09 5.67
N SER A 164 -4.81 -14.71 6.22
CA SER A 164 -6.09 -14.82 5.50
C SER A 164 -6.76 -13.47 5.28
N LYS A 165 -6.75 -12.57 6.27
CA LYS A 165 -7.28 -11.20 6.11
C LYS A 165 -6.57 -10.42 5.00
N GLU A 166 -5.23 -10.47 4.96
CA GLU A 166 -4.44 -9.75 3.96
C GLU A 166 -4.65 -10.31 2.55
N VAL A 167 -4.76 -11.63 2.43
CA VAL A 167 -5.09 -12.32 1.18
C VAL A 167 -6.49 -11.95 0.71
N GLU A 168 -7.49 -11.96 1.60
CA GLU A 168 -8.86 -11.57 1.31
C GLU A 168 -8.94 -10.12 0.82
N ALA A 169 -8.19 -9.21 1.45
CA ALA A 169 -8.14 -7.80 1.04
C ALA A 169 -7.60 -7.67 -0.38
N LEU A 170 -6.49 -8.33 -0.70
CA LEU A 170 -5.94 -8.29 -2.06
C LEU A 170 -6.87 -8.94 -3.08
N LEU A 171 -7.46 -10.09 -2.77
CA LEU A 171 -8.41 -10.77 -3.67
C LEU A 171 -9.64 -9.90 -3.93
N PHE A 172 -10.14 -9.18 -2.92
CA PHE A 172 -11.22 -8.23 -3.09
C PHE A 172 -10.82 -7.13 -4.08
N VAL A 173 -9.67 -6.49 -3.87
CA VAL A 173 -9.18 -5.40 -4.73
C VAL A 173 -8.93 -5.90 -6.16
N LYS A 174 -8.31 -7.06 -6.31
CA LYS A 174 -8.02 -7.66 -7.61
C LYS A 174 -9.29 -8.07 -8.36
N ASN A 175 -10.18 -8.81 -7.71
CA ASN A 175 -11.31 -9.46 -8.39
C ASN A 175 -12.55 -8.54 -8.49
N LYS A 176 -12.80 -7.69 -7.49
CA LYS A 176 -13.97 -6.80 -7.47
C LYS A 176 -13.69 -5.44 -8.08
N LYS A 177 -12.45 -4.93 -7.95
CA LYS A 177 -12.06 -3.61 -8.47
C LYS A 177 -11.20 -3.68 -9.73
N GLN A 178 -10.79 -4.88 -10.17
CA GLN A 178 -9.96 -5.11 -11.36
C GLN A 178 -8.59 -4.41 -11.30
N LEU A 179 -8.07 -4.20 -10.10
CA LEU A 179 -6.79 -3.54 -9.86
C LEU A 179 -5.67 -4.59 -9.81
N LEU A 180 -4.80 -4.57 -10.81
CA LEU A 180 -3.83 -5.64 -11.08
C LEU A 180 -2.37 -5.24 -10.80
N ASN A 181 -2.11 -3.98 -10.42
CA ASN A 181 -0.79 -3.40 -10.16
C ASN A 181 -0.29 -3.62 -8.72
N ILE A 182 -0.99 -4.42 -7.92
CA ILE A 182 -0.61 -4.72 -6.53
C ILE A 182 0.18 -6.03 -6.46
N SER A 183 1.31 -5.98 -5.78
CA SER A 183 2.20 -7.10 -5.49
C SER A 183 2.28 -7.32 -3.97
N PHE A 184 2.62 -8.54 -3.53
CA PHE A 184 2.92 -8.78 -2.10
C PHE A 184 4.42 -8.73 -1.84
N ALA A 185 4.81 -8.25 -0.66
CA ALA A 185 6.15 -8.46 -0.10
C ALA A 185 6.06 -9.23 1.22
N PHE A 186 6.78 -10.34 1.32
CA PHE A 186 6.90 -11.09 2.58
C PHE A 186 7.91 -10.44 3.51
N PRO A 187 7.52 -10.04 4.73
CA PRO A 187 8.44 -9.48 5.70
C PRO A 187 9.18 -10.57 6.48
N PHE A 188 10.42 -10.27 6.86
CA PHE A 188 11.14 -10.96 7.94
C PHE A 188 11.11 -12.50 7.90
N VAL A 189 11.39 -13.07 6.73
CA VAL A 189 11.52 -14.52 6.51
C VAL A 189 12.93 -14.97 6.89
N ARG A 190 13.07 -16.06 7.66
CA ARG A 190 14.35 -16.50 8.24
C ARG A 190 14.96 -17.73 7.58
N SER A 191 14.24 -18.38 6.66
CA SER A 191 14.77 -19.52 5.91
C SER A 191 14.06 -19.70 4.56
N VAL A 192 14.76 -20.35 3.63
CA VAL A 192 14.20 -20.71 2.32
C VAL A 192 12.96 -21.60 2.47
N ASN A 193 12.99 -22.52 3.43
CA ASN A 193 11.84 -23.39 3.73
C ASN A 193 10.63 -22.59 4.21
N GLU A 194 10.82 -21.63 5.10
CA GLU A 194 9.76 -20.72 5.55
C GLU A 194 9.15 -19.96 4.36
N PHE A 195 9.99 -19.46 3.44
CA PHE A 195 9.52 -18.79 2.23
C PHE A 195 8.72 -19.73 1.30
N ILE A 196 9.16 -20.97 1.12
CA ILE A 196 8.44 -21.98 0.33
C ILE A 196 7.07 -22.28 0.96
N GLU A 197 7.01 -22.46 2.27
CA GLU A 197 5.74 -22.70 2.98
C GLU A 197 4.79 -21.51 2.87
N LEU A 198 5.28 -20.27 3.00
CA LEU A 198 4.47 -19.07 2.81
C LEU A 198 3.84 -19.01 1.40
N LYS A 199 4.61 -19.37 0.38
CA LYS A 199 4.11 -19.45 -0.99
C LYS A 199 3.04 -20.53 -1.17
N LYS A 200 3.20 -21.69 -0.51
CA LYS A 200 2.17 -22.74 -0.51
C LYS A 200 0.90 -22.25 0.15
N GLU A 201 1.01 -21.59 1.31
CA GLU A 201 -0.14 -21.04 2.03
C GLU A 201 -0.88 -19.95 1.22
N LEU A 202 -0.17 -19.09 0.48
CA LEU A 202 -0.80 -18.17 -0.47
C LEU A 202 -1.54 -18.91 -1.59
N ALA A 203 -0.92 -19.94 -2.18
CA ALA A 203 -1.50 -20.71 -3.27
C ALA A 203 -2.79 -21.44 -2.86
N VAL A 204 -2.82 -22.01 -1.65
CA VAL A 204 -4.02 -22.62 -1.06
C VAL A 204 -5.18 -21.62 -0.94
N ARG A 205 -4.87 -20.33 -0.73
CA ARG A 205 -5.86 -19.25 -0.65
C ARG A 205 -6.16 -18.59 -1.99
N GLY A 206 -5.72 -19.17 -3.10
CA GLY A 206 -6.01 -18.67 -4.45
C GLY A 206 -5.08 -17.55 -4.94
N LEU A 207 -4.03 -17.22 -4.20
CA LEU A 207 -2.98 -16.30 -4.65
C LEU A 207 -1.72 -17.09 -5.01
N SER A 208 -1.52 -17.33 -6.30
CA SER A 208 -0.28 -17.91 -6.81
C SER A 208 0.42 -16.91 -7.72
N ARG A 209 1.76 -16.97 -7.76
CA ARG A 209 2.61 -16.18 -8.66
C ARG A 209 2.35 -16.56 -10.11
N LYS A 210 1.27 -16.02 -10.68
CA LYS A 210 0.77 -16.26 -12.04
C LYS A 210 0.12 -14.98 -12.58
N GLY A 211 0.19 -14.81 -13.90
CA GLY A 211 -0.40 -13.66 -14.59
C GLY A 211 0.21 -12.34 -14.10
N SER A 212 -0.64 -11.42 -13.63
CA SER A 212 -0.21 -10.09 -13.19
C SER A 212 0.31 -10.04 -11.74
N PHE A 213 0.10 -11.08 -10.94
CA PHE A 213 0.45 -11.05 -9.51
C PHE A 213 1.93 -11.39 -9.31
N LYS A 214 2.65 -10.45 -8.70
CA LYS A 214 4.08 -10.57 -8.40
C LYS A 214 4.31 -10.77 -6.91
N LEU A 215 5.35 -11.52 -6.59
CA LEU A 215 5.80 -11.76 -5.22
C LEU A 215 7.16 -11.11 -4.99
N TRP A 216 7.28 -10.35 -3.92
CA TRP A 216 8.50 -9.74 -3.43
C TRP A 216 8.91 -10.42 -2.14
N LEU A 217 10.22 -10.46 -1.89
CA LEU A 217 10.79 -10.91 -0.63
C LEU A 217 11.51 -9.73 0.04
N GLU A 218 11.21 -9.47 1.31
CA GLU A 218 12.02 -8.56 2.09
C GLU A 218 13.32 -9.26 2.52
N LEU A 219 14.47 -8.68 2.18
CA LEU A 219 15.76 -9.10 2.71
C LEU A 219 16.04 -8.30 3.97
N SER A 220 15.79 -8.90 5.13
CA SER A 220 15.89 -8.23 6.44
C SER A 220 16.75 -9.00 7.45
N VAL A 221 17.17 -10.23 7.12
CA VAL A 221 18.08 -11.03 7.95
C VAL A 221 19.31 -11.46 7.16
N PRO A 222 20.49 -11.64 7.80
CA PRO A 222 21.71 -12.06 7.10
C PRO A 222 21.58 -13.38 6.35
N GLU A 223 20.74 -14.30 6.84
CA GLU A 223 20.46 -15.58 6.18
C GLU A 223 19.94 -15.39 4.75
N ASN A 224 19.10 -14.39 4.49
CA ASN A 224 18.57 -14.14 3.15
C ASN A 224 19.67 -13.77 2.16
N ILE A 225 20.71 -13.08 2.64
CA ILE A 225 21.84 -12.66 1.83
C ILE A 225 22.79 -13.83 1.58
N LEU A 226 23.08 -14.61 2.62
CA LEU A 226 24.00 -15.75 2.55
C LEU A 226 23.45 -16.89 1.69
N ASN A 227 22.14 -17.15 1.75
CA ASN A 227 21.46 -18.21 0.98
C ASN A 227 20.67 -17.67 -0.22
N LEU A 228 21.00 -16.49 -0.71
CA LEU A 228 20.18 -15.78 -1.71
C LEU A 228 19.91 -16.60 -2.98
N GLU A 229 20.88 -17.38 -3.44
CA GLU A 229 20.71 -18.26 -4.61
C GLU A 229 19.59 -19.30 -4.42
N GLU A 230 19.40 -19.79 -3.20
CA GLU A 230 18.33 -20.73 -2.89
C GLU A 230 16.96 -20.05 -2.87
N TYR A 231 16.89 -18.82 -2.34
CA TYR A 231 15.69 -17.99 -2.44
C TYR A 231 15.34 -17.67 -3.89
N VAL A 232 16.33 -17.34 -4.72
CA VAL A 232 16.16 -17.08 -6.15
C VAL A 232 15.57 -18.33 -6.83
N LYS A 233 16.13 -19.52 -6.54
CA LYS A 233 15.59 -20.80 -7.03
C LYS A 233 14.16 -21.03 -6.55
N ALA A 234 13.84 -20.68 -5.30
CA ALA A 234 12.48 -20.76 -4.78
C ALA A 234 11.53 -19.81 -5.52
N GLY A 235 12.02 -18.66 -6.00
CA GLY A 235 11.39 -17.81 -7.01
C GLY A 235 10.56 -16.65 -6.45
N PHE A 236 10.96 -15.43 -6.79
CA PHE A 236 10.28 -14.15 -6.54
C PHE A 236 10.51 -13.20 -7.72
N ASP A 237 9.78 -12.09 -7.76
CA ASP A 237 9.78 -11.08 -8.83
C ASP A 237 10.53 -9.79 -8.47
N GLY A 238 10.88 -9.61 -7.20
CA GLY A 238 11.55 -8.43 -6.67
C GLY A 238 12.02 -8.64 -5.24
N VAL A 239 12.97 -7.83 -4.79
CA VAL A 239 13.37 -7.78 -3.38
C VAL A 239 13.21 -6.39 -2.80
N ALA A 240 12.75 -6.33 -1.57
CA ALA A 240 12.79 -5.13 -0.73
C ALA A 240 13.93 -5.31 0.27
N VAL A 241 15.03 -4.58 0.12
CA VAL A 241 16.20 -4.69 1.00
C VAL A 241 15.98 -3.73 2.16
N ASN A 242 15.65 -4.27 3.34
CA ASN A 242 15.46 -3.48 4.54
C ASN A 242 16.81 -3.20 5.20
N LEU A 243 17.36 -2.03 4.89
CA LEU A 243 18.72 -1.67 5.30
C LEU A 243 18.85 -1.52 6.81
N ASP A 244 17.81 -1.00 7.47
CA ASP A 244 17.82 -0.75 8.92
C ASP A 244 17.82 -2.08 9.71
N GLU A 245 16.98 -3.05 9.32
CA GLU A 245 16.97 -4.38 9.93
C GLU A 245 18.30 -5.11 9.68
N LEU A 246 18.82 -5.09 8.44
CA LEU A 246 20.12 -5.73 8.15
C LEU A 246 21.26 -5.07 8.93
N ALA A 247 21.28 -3.75 9.06
CA ALA A 247 22.29 -3.03 9.85
C ALA A 247 22.27 -3.47 11.31
N LYS A 248 21.07 -3.65 11.90
CA LYS A 248 20.92 -4.17 13.28
C LYS A 248 21.63 -5.50 13.44
N TRP A 249 21.36 -6.47 12.57
CA TRP A 249 21.91 -7.82 12.66
C TRP A 249 23.40 -7.89 12.37
N VAL A 250 23.86 -7.13 11.36
CA VAL A 250 25.28 -7.09 10.97
C VAL A 250 26.12 -6.34 12.01
N GLY A 251 25.57 -5.26 12.55
CA GLY A 251 26.23 -4.42 13.55
C GLY A 251 26.11 -4.94 14.99
N GLY A 252 25.21 -5.88 15.25
CA GLY A 252 25.04 -6.49 16.58
C GLY A 252 24.56 -5.50 17.65
N PHE A 253 23.75 -4.51 17.28
CA PHE A 253 23.24 -3.49 18.20
C PHE A 253 21.72 -3.58 18.33
N ASP A 254 21.15 -2.90 19.32
CA ASP A 254 19.70 -2.75 19.45
C ASP A 254 19.31 -1.28 19.23
N PRO A 255 18.54 -0.93 18.18
CA PRO A 255 18.23 0.47 17.86
C PRO A 255 17.44 1.19 18.96
N GLU A 256 16.79 0.45 19.86
CA GLU A 256 16.05 1.00 21.00
C GLU A 256 16.96 1.47 22.15
N VAL A 257 18.26 1.16 22.08
CA VAL A 257 19.26 1.59 23.06
C VAL A 257 19.97 2.83 22.52
N ASP A 258 19.76 3.99 23.15
CA ASP A 258 20.26 5.30 22.71
C ASP A 258 21.78 5.32 22.49
N GLU A 259 22.54 4.62 23.31
CA GLU A 259 24.01 4.53 23.21
C GLU A 259 24.49 3.88 21.90
N THR A 260 23.59 3.21 21.17
CA THR A 260 23.92 2.54 19.90
C THR A 260 23.86 3.45 18.69
N TYR A 261 23.49 4.73 18.83
CA TYR A 261 23.31 5.68 17.72
C TYR A 261 24.49 5.71 16.72
N VAL A 262 25.72 5.57 17.23
CA VAL A 262 26.94 5.58 16.40
C VAL A 262 26.94 4.41 15.42
N TYR A 263 26.47 3.23 15.85
CA TYR A 263 26.38 2.04 15.01
C TYR A 263 25.25 2.13 14.00
N GLN A 264 24.14 2.79 14.36
CA GLN A 264 22.98 2.98 13.49
C GLN A 264 23.31 3.75 12.21
N LYS A 265 24.36 4.57 12.20
CA LYS A 265 24.82 5.33 11.01
C LYS A 265 25.93 4.64 10.22
N SER A 266 26.50 3.56 10.75
CA SER A 266 27.63 2.86 10.14
C SER A 266 27.16 1.92 9.04
N VAL A 267 27.65 2.11 7.81
CA VAL A 267 27.19 1.35 6.64
C VAL A 267 28.25 0.43 6.05
N GLY A 268 29.52 0.54 6.48
CA GLY A 268 30.65 -0.13 5.83
C GLY A 268 30.56 -1.67 5.81
N ALA A 269 30.09 -2.30 6.90
CA ALA A 269 29.87 -3.74 6.94
C ALA A 269 28.68 -4.18 6.08
N LEU A 270 27.60 -3.39 6.09
CA LEU A 270 26.40 -3.64 5.32
C LEU A 270 26.66 -3.53 3.81
N VAL A 271 27.42 -2.52 3.37
CA VAL A 271 27.84 -2.34 1.97
C VAL A 271 28.57 -3.58 1.44
N LYS A 272 29.51 -4.14 2.21
CA LYS A 272 30.25 -5.35 1.84
C LYS A 272 29.33 -6.57 1.72
N LEU A 273 28.38 -6.71 2.65
CA LEU A 273 27.41 -7.81 2.62
C LEU A 273 26.50 -7.72 1.39
N LEU A 274 26.00 -6.52 1.07
CA LEU A 274 25.07 -6.30 -0.03
C LEU A 274 25.73 -6.39 -1.40
N GLU A 275 27.03 -6.13 -1.53
CA GLU A 275 27.73 -6.16 -2.81
C GLU A 275 27.61 -7.51 -3.53
N GLN A 276 27.75 -8.61 -2.78
CA GLN A 276 27.60 -9.96 -3.34
C GLN A 276 26.14 -10.25 -3.69
N ALA A 277 25.20 -9.90 -2.81
CA ALA A 277 23.77 -10.07 -3.04
C ALA A 277 23.29 -9.36 -4.30
N PHE A 278 23.68 -8.10 -4.47
CA PHE A 278 23.24 -7.28 -5.60
C PHE A 278 23.76 -7.85 -6.92
N LYS A 279 24.99 -8.37 -6.94
CA LYS A 279 25.55 -9.03 -8.12
C LYS A 279 24.67 -10.20 -8.57
N VAL A 280 24.27 -11.08 -7.65
CA VAL A 280 23.38 -12.22 -7.94
C VAL A 280 22.02 -11.73 -8.44
N LEU A 281 21.41 -10.76 -7.75
CA LEU A 281 20.11 -10.21 -8.14
C LEU A 281 20.12 -9.57 -9.53
N HIS A 282 21.19 -8.85 -9.89
CA HIS A 282 21.34 -8.27 -11.22
C HIS A 282 21.55 -9.32 -12.31
N GLN A 283 22.31 -10.38 -12.04
CA GLN A 283 22.49 -11.50 -12.98
C GLN A 283 21.14 -12.15 -13.31
N GLU A 284 20.28 -12.29 -12.31
CA GLU A 284 18.93 -12.86 -12.42
C GLU A 284 17.88 -11.83 -12.85
N LYS A 285 18.28 -10.57 -13.09
CA LYS A 285 17.42 -9.45 -13.50
C LYS A 285 16.28 -9.17 -12.52
N ILE A 286 16.51 -9.41 -11.23
CA ILE A 286 15.55 -9.18 -10.17
C ILE A 286 15.68 -7.72 -9.69
N PRO A 287 14.58 -6.92 -9.72
CA PRO A 287 14.60 -5.55 -9.24
C PRO A 287 14.85 -5.48 -7.73
N ILE A 288 15.68 -4.51 -7.34
CA ILE A 288 16.08 -4.23 -5.96
C ILE A 288 15.46 -2.90 -5.52
N LEU A 289 14.53 -2.95 -4.57
CA LEU A 289 14.02 -1.78 -3.87
C LEU A 289 14.75 -1.66 -2.53
N ALA A 290 15.52 -0.61 -2.31
CA ALA A 290 16.14 -0.37 -1.01
C ALA A 290 15.19 0.42 -0.11
N SER A 291 14.98 -0.04 1.12
CA SER A 291 14.08 0.58 2.09
C SER A 291 14.75 0.83 3.44
N GLY A 292 14.12 1.69 4.24
CA GLY A 292 14.62 2.11 5.56
C GLY A 292 15.30 3.47 5.54
N LYS A 293 15.52 4.04 6.72
CA LYS A 293 16.15 5.35 6.93
C LYS A 293 17.57 5.37 6.39
N LEU A 294 18.29 4.25 6.47
CA LEU A 294 19.63 4.12 5.89
C LEU A 294 19.67 4.31 4.37
N ALA A 295 18.55 4.16 3.65
CA ALA A 295 18.51 4.49 2.22
C ALA A 295 18.73 5.99 1.96
N GLN A 296 18.60 6.84 2.98
CA GLN A 296 18.78 8.29 2.90
C GLN A 296 20.19 8.74 3.33
N ASN A 297 20.99 7.84 3.91
CA ASN A 297 22.37 8.13 4.28
C ASN A 297 23.23 8.33 3.01
N ASP A 298 24.01 9.41 2.93
CA ASP A 298 24.78 9.77 1.73
C ASP A 298 25.70 8.67 1.20
N GLU A 299 26.39 7.95 2.09
CA GLU A 299 27.32 6.88 1.72
C GLU A 299 26.56 5.68 1.18
N MET A 300 25.51 5.25 1.88
CA MET A 300 24.64 4.17 1.43
C MET A 300 23.92 4.54 0.13
N LEU A 301 23.30 5.71 0.03
CA LEU A 301 22.61 6.17 -1.17
C LEU A 301 23.57 6.24 -2.37
N THR A 302 24.80 6.71 -2.16
CA THR A 302 25.84 6.67 -3.21
C THR A 302 26.13 5.24 -3.64
N PHE A 303 26.30 4.30 -2.71
CA PHE A 303 26.48 2.88 -3.02
C PHE A 303 25.29 2.29 -3.79
N LEU A 304 24.05 2.55 -3.35
CA LEU A 304 22.83 2.07 -4.01
C LEU A 304 22.76 2.59 -5.46
N VAL A 305 23.11 3.87 -5.67
CA VAL A 305 23.14 4.47 -7.01
C VAL A 305 24.24 3.87 -7.87
N GLU A 306 25.44 3.69 -7.32
CA GLU A 306 26.56 3.08 -8.03
C GLU A 306 26.26 1.64 -8.45
N LYS A 307 25.58 0.86 -7.59
CA LYS A 307 25.17 -0.51 -7.89
C LYS A 307 23.94 -0.60 -8.80
N GLY A 308 23.18 0.49 -8.97
CA GLY A 308 22.07 0.55 -9.91
C GLY A 308 20.81 -0.16 -9.40
N VAL A 309 20.41 0.11 -8.16
CA VAL A 309 19.14 -0.40 -7.63
C VAL A 309 17.95 0.06 -8.45
N TYR A 310 16.87 -0.73 -8.45
CA TYR A 310 15.65 -0.41 -9.19
C TYR A 310 14.93 0.81 -8.60
N ALA A 311 14.88 0.90 -7.28
CA ALA A 311 14.20 1.97 -6.57
C ALA A 311 14.77 2.17 -5.16
N VAL A 312 14.49 3.34 -4.59
CA VAL A 312 14.62 3.62 -3.16
C VAL A 312 13.25 3.97 -2.58
N SER A 313 12.94 3.51 -1.37
CA SER A 313 11.77 3.94 -0.62
C SER A 313 12.09 5.17 0.23
N ALA A 314 11.09 6.03 0.37
CA ALA A 314 11.19 7.22 1.20
C ALA A 314 9.82 7.57 1.78
N SER A 315 9.82 8.10 3.01
CA SER A 315 8.60 8.57 3.65
C SER A 315 8.07 9.81 2.95
N GLN A 316 6.80 10.11 3.21
CA GLN A 316 6.10 11.24 2.62
C GLN A 316 6.88 12.57 2.73
N GLU A 317 7.55 12.81 3.85
CA GLU A 317 8.31 14.04 4.13
C GLU A 317 9.60 14.12 3.30
N ILE A 318 10.16 12.97 2.93
CA ILE A 318 11.47 12.84 2.29
C ILE A 318 11.36 12.82 0.77
N VAL A 319 10.25 12.30 0.22
CA VAL A 319 10.00 12.22 -1.22
C VAL A 319 10.31 13.52 -1.99
N PRO A 320 9.93 14.73 -1.52
CA PRO A 320 10.24 15.97 -2.23
C PRO A 320 11.74 16.24 -2.42
N TYR A 321 12.57 15.81 -1.46
CA TYR A 321 14.00 16.13 -1.40
C TYR A 321 14.88 15.02 -2.00
N ILE A 322 14.50 13.75 -1.82
CA ILE A 322 15.32 12.62 -2.24
C ILE A 322 15.57 12.59 -3.75
N GLY A 323 14.62 13.07 -4.56
CA GLY A 323 14.78 13.13 -6.01
C GLY A 323 15.87 14.10 -6.47
N GLU A 324 16.05 15.23 -5.79
CA GLU A 324 17.16 16.15 -6.08
C GLU A 324 18.49 15.57 -5.63
N HIS A 325 18.51 14.92 -4.47
CA HIS A 325 19.70 14.28 -3.93
C HIS A 325 20.20 13.14 -4.84
N LEU A 326 19.30 12.27 -5.31
CA LEU A 326 19.61 11.23 -6.29
C LEU A 326 20.25 11.79 -7.55
N ARG A 327 19.67 12.85 -8.13
CA ARG A 327 20.22 13.52 -9.31
C ARG A 327 21.61 14.09 -9.08
N PHE A 328 21.85 14.66 -7.90
CA PHE A 328 23.15 15.18 -7.52
C PHE A 328 24.21 14.07 -7.50
N ILE A 329 23.89 12.94 -6.86
CA ILE A 329 24.77 11.78 -6.80
C ILE A 329 25.01 11.21 -8.20
N GLU A 330 23.97 10.99 -9.00
CA GLU A 330 24.09 10.48 -10.37
C GLU A 330 25.03 11.34 -11.22
N LYS A 331 24.83 12.66 -11.22
CA LYS A 331 25.71 13.60 -11.95
C LYS A 331 27.16 13.51 -11.48
N ARG A 332 27.38 13.41 -10.16
CA ARG A 332 28.73 13.27 -9.58
C ARG A 332 29.40 11.98 -10.04
N LEU A 333 28.66 10.87 -10.07
CA LEU A 333 29.17 9.56 -10.49
C LEU A 333 29.47 9.51 -11.99
N VAL A 334 28.61 10.09 -12.83
CA VAL A 334 28.85 10.20 -14.27
C VAL A 334 30.12 10.99 -14.54
N ARG A 335 30.30 12.15 -13.89
CA ARG A 335 31.53 12.96 -14.02
C ARG A 335 32.78 12.17 -13.61
N LYS A 336 32.73 11.46 -12.48
CA LYS A 336 33.84 10.64 -11.99
C LYS A 336 34.21 9.48 -12.92
N ARG A 337 33.27 8.96 -13.72
CA ARG A 337 33.53 7.92 -14.74
C ARG A 337 34.09 8.49 -16.05
N MET A 338 33.90 9.78 -16.31
CA MET A 338 34.38 10.46 -17.52
C MET A 338 35.75 11.12 -17.34
N SER A 339 36.15 11.38 -16.09
CA SER A 339 37.51 11.77 -15.69
C SER A 339 38.40 10.54 -15.51
#